data_AF-A0A3G6JKP9-F1
#
_entry.id   AF-A0A3G6JKP9-F1
#
_cell.length_a   1.000
_cell.length_b   1.000
_cell.length_c   1.000
_cell.angle_alpha   90.00
_cell.angle_beta   90.00
_cell.angle_gamma   90.00
#
_symmetry.space_group_name_H-M   'P 1'
#
loop_
_entity.id
_entity.type
_entity.pdbx_description
1 polymer ?
#
loop_
_entity_poly.entity_id
_entity_poly.type
_entity_poly.pdbx_seq_one_letter_code
_entity_poly.pdbx_strand_id
1 'polypeptide(L)'
;MKKLLRVIFYIPKLLLRFIWNLIWAIFKLALILAIVGYGLIYYANNSSSTLATNINRAFRQVELGFSGTNTSDVEKVISNLSTTDTIPESNGARWAQNTASIYIQSTDETLVAAYKEAITNWNKTGAFIFTLTDDASTADIVATDYSDANSQAAGLADSQTNVLTNRITHVDVKLNRYFLLNSDFGYTHKRIVNTAEHELGHAIGLDHDDSKTSVMQSAGSYYGIQQVDIDTVHALYAN
;
A
#
# COMPACT_ATOMS: atom_id res chain seq x y z
N MET A 1 -26.27 56.53 -24.80
CA MET A 1 -24.80 56.38 -24.95
C MET A 1 -24.00 56.42 -23.65
N LYS A 2 -24.33 57.27 -22.65
CA LYS A 2 -23.58 57.36 -21.36
C LYS A 2 -23.60 56.09 -20.48
N LYS A 3 -24.59 55.19 -20.62
CA LYS A 3 -24.67 53.94 -19.85
C LYS A 3 -23.79 52.80 -20.43
N LEU A 4 -23.65 52.73 -21.75
CA LEU A 4 -22.81 51.73 -22.44
C LEU A 4 -21.30 51.98 -22.22
N LEU A 5 -20.88 53.24 -22.25
CA LEU A 5 -19.50 53.63 -21.93
C LEU A 5 -19.10 53.28 -20.48
N ARG A 6 -20.03 53.34 -19.51
CA ARG A 6 -19.74 52.97 -18.12
C ARG A 6 -19.49 51.48 -17.94
N VAL A 7 -20.17 50.62 -18.69
CA VAL A 7 -20.01 49.15 -18.60
C VAL A 7 -18.67 48.69 -19.21
N ILE A 8 -18.23 49.33 -20.29
CA ILE A 8 -16.94 49.04 -20.96
C ILE A 8 -15.73 49.26 -20.03
N PHE A 9 -15.77 50.25 -19.15
CA PHE A 9 -14.70 50.50 -18.17
C PHE A 9 -14.91 49.79 -16.82
N TYR A 10 -16.09 49.21 -16.56
CA TYR A 10 -16.40 48.54 -15.30
C TYR A 10 -15.84 47.12 -15.24
N ILE A 11 -15.95 46.36 -16.34
CA ILE A 11 -15.51 44.96 -16.42
C ILE A 11 -13.97 44.84 -16.29
N PRO A 12 -13.14 45.64 -16.98
CA PRO A 12 -11.69 45.60 -16.80
C PRO A 12 -11.25 45.97 -15.38
N LYS A 13 -11.95 46.92 -14.75
CA LYS A 13 -11.66 47.35 -13.37
C LYS A 13 -12.00 46.28 -12.33
N LEU A 14 -13.02 45.47 -12.61
CA LEU A 14 -13.43 44.36 -11.77
C LEU A 14 -12.45 43.18 -11.90
N LEU A 15 -11.99 42.89 -13.12
CA LEU A 15 -10.92 41.92 -13.38
C LEU A 15 -9.59 42.31 -12.72
N LEU A 16 -9.17 43.58 -12.81
CA LEU A 16 -7.96 44.06 -12.15
C LEU A 16 -8.05 43.95 -10.62
N ARG A 17 -9.21 44.25 -10.03
CA ARG A 17 -9.44 44.05 -8.58
C ARG A 17 -9.42 42.58 -8.19
N PHE A 18 -9.97 41.70 -9.01
CA PHE A 18 -9.95 40.26 -8.77
C PHE A 18 -8.51 39.71 -8.80
N ILE A 19 -7.74 40.05 -9.83
CA ILE A 19 -6.33 39.65 -9.97
C ILE A 19 -5.50 40.19 -8.80
N TRP A 20 -5.72 41.45 -8.42
CA TRP A 20 -5.03 42.06 -7.28
C TRP A 20 -5.31 41.32 -5.96
N ASN A 21 -6.58 40.96 -5.71
CA ASN A 21 -6.96 40.19 -4.52
C ASN A 21 -6.39 38.77 -4.55
N LEU A 22 -6.30 38.15 -5.73
CA LEU A 22 -5.72 36.83 -5.91
C LEU A 22 -4.22 36.84 -5.58
N ILE A 23 -3.48 37.84 -6.06
CA ILE A 23 -2.05 38.02 -5.75
C ILE A 23 -1.85 38.13 -4.23
N TRP A 24 -2.65 38.96 -3.55
CA TRP A 24 -2.57 39.09 -2.09
C TRP A 24 -3.00 37.83 -1.34
N ALA A 25 -3.93 37.05 -1.86
CA ALA A 25 -4.31 35.77 -1.29
C ALA A 25 -3.16 34.76 -1.38
N ILE A 26 -2.49 34.67 -2.52
CA ILE A 26 -1.31 33.82 -2.73
C ILE A 26 -0.17 34.26 -1.80
N PHE A 27 0.09 35.57 -1.70
CA PHE A 27 1.13 36.09 -0.82
C PHE A 27 0.85 35.74 0.66
N LYS A 28 -0.39 35.89 1.13
CA LYS A 28 -0.78 35.51 2.50
C LYS A 28 -0.63 34.01 2.73
N LEU A 29 -1.02 33.19 1.75
CA LEU A 29 -0.84 31.74 1.84
C LEU A 29 0.65 31.37 1.93
N ALA A 30 1.48 31.95 1.08
CA ALA A 30 2.93 31.73 1.12
C ALA A 30 3.55 32.15 2.46
N LEU A 31 3.11 33.28 3.03
CA LEU A 31 3.56 33.73 4.35
C LEU A 31 3.16 32.74 5.47
N ILE A 32 1.92 32.23 5.45
CA ILE A 32 1.46 31.23 6.43
C ILE A 32 2.30 29.96 6.31
N LEU A 33 2.52 29.47 5.08
CA LEU A 33 3.35 28.29 4.83
C LEU A 33 4.80 28.48 5.30
N ALA A 34 5.38 29.68 5.11
CA ALA A 34 6.71 30.00 5.60
C ALA A 34 6.79 29.98 7.14
N ILE A 35 5.78 30.50 7.84
CA ILE A 35 5.72 30.49 9.31
C ILE A 35 5.56 29.06 9.82
N VAL A 36 4.66 28.27 9.22
CA VAL A 36 4.45 26.86 9.58
C VAL A 36 5.72 26.05 9.33
N GLY A 37 6.35 26.22 8.16
CA GLY A 37 7.60 25.56 7.81
C GLY A 37 8.74 25.90 8.79
N TYR A 38 8.89 27.17 9.14
CA TYR A 38 9.86 27.60 10.14
C TYR A 38 9.59 26.97 11.52
N GLY A 39 8.33 26.91 11.95
CA GLY A 39 7.93 26.26 13.20
C GLY A 39 8.25 24.77 13.23
N LEU A 40 8.03 24.07 12.12
CA LEU A 40 8.36 22.65 11.97
C LEU A 40 9.87 22.40 12.01
N ILE A 41 10.68 23.23 11.34
CA ILE A 41 12.15 23.13 11.36
C ILE A 41 12.69 23.40 12.77
N TYR A 42 12.18 24.45 13.43
CA TYR A 42 12.56 24.77 14.81
C TYR A 42 12.22 23.62 15.77
N TYR A 43 11.01 23.07 15.65
CA TYR A 43 10.59 21.92 16.45
C TYR A 43 11.47 20.70 16.20
N ALA A 44 11.77 20.39 14.93
CA ALA A 44 12.58 19.24 14.56
C ALA A 44 14.04 19.34 15.05
N ASN A 45 14.61 20.54 15.10
CA ASN A 45 15.98 20.76 15.60
C ASN A 45 16.10 20.78 17.12
N ASN A 46 15.01 21.09 17.84
CA ASN A 46 15.00 21.26 19.29
C ASN A 46 14.27 20.14 20.06
N SER A 47 13.78 19.11 19.36
CA SER A 47 13.07 17.98 19.96
C SER A 47 13.67 16.64 19.53
N SER A 48 13.73 15.68 20.45
CA SER A 48 14.16 14.29 20.19
C SER A 48 12.97 13.33 20.00
N SER A 49 11.76 13.85 19.78
CA SER A 49 10.57 13.04 19.54
C SER A 49 10.63 12.28 18.20
N THR A 50 9.88 11.18 18.08
CA THR A 50 9.77 10.40 16.83
C THR A 50 9.24 11.26 15.67
N LEU A 51 8.36 12.22 15.96
CA LEU A 51 7.87 13.17 14.96
C LEU A 51 8.97 14.12 14.48
N ALA A 52 9.81 14.63 15.40
CA ALA A 52 10.93 15.50 15.07
C ALA A 52 12.01 14.80 14.22
N THR A 53 12.29 13.53 14.51
CA THR A 53 13.24 12.74 13.71
C THR A 53 12.70 12.41 12.32
N ASN A 54 11.40 12.13 12.18
CA ASN A 54 10.75 11.92 10.89
C ASN A 54 10.70 13.22 10.06
N ILE A 55 10.38 14.36 10.68
CA ILE A 55 10.40 15.68 10.03
C ILE A 55 11.82 16.01 9.53
N ASN A 56 12.85 15.80 10.35
CA ASN A 56 14.25 16.04 9.93
C ASN A 56 14.68 15.15 8.76
N ARG A 57 14.25 13.88 8.74
CA ARG A 57 14.53 12.98 7.61
C ARG A 57 13.83 13.44 6.34
N ALA A 58 12.55 13.80 6.43
CA ALA A 58 11.78 14.32 5.30
C ALA A 58 12.40 15.62 4.74
N PHE A 59 12.81 16.55 5.61
CA PHE A 59 13.47 17.79 5.17
C PHE A 59 14.80 17.53 4.45
N ARG A 60 15.65 16.63 4.96
CA ARG A 60 16.90 16.27 4.28
C ARG A 60 16.67 15.58 2.94
N GLN A 61 15.61 14.78 2.82
CA GLN A 61 15.26 14.12 1.56
C GLN A 61 14.70 15.12 0.53
N VAL A 62 13.92 16.11 0.97
CA VAL A 62 13.43 17.20 0.12
C VAL A 62 14.59 18.09 -0.34
N GLU A 63 15.53 18.42 0.54
CA GLU A 63 16.73 19.21 0.21
C GLU A 63 17.62 18.50 -0.82
N LEU A 64 17.74 17.16 -0.72
CA LEU A 64 18.44 16.34 -1.72
C LEU A 64 17.67 16.27 -3.06
N GLY A 65 16.34 16.18 -3.03
CA GLY A 65 15.48 16.15 -4.23
C GLY A 65 15.40 17.47 -5.00
N PHE A 66 15.61 18.61 -4.34
CA PHE A 66 15.75 19.92 -5.01
C PHE A 66 17.17 20.18 -5.52
N SER A 67 18.17 19.41 -5.06
CA SER A 67 19.58 19.58 -5.43
C SER A 67 20.01 18.74 -6.65
N GLY A 68 19.14 17.89 -7.21
CA GLY A 68 19.42 17.11 -8.43
C GLY A 68 18.15 16.52 -9.06
N THR A 69 17.96 16.79 -10.34
CA THR A 69 16.82 16.40 -11.20
C THR A 69 16.61 14.89 -11.36
N ASN A 70 15.36 14.39 -11.23
CA ASN A 70 14.61 13.52 -12.18
C ASN A 70 13.24 13.13 -11.58
N THR A 71 12.16 13.12 -12.37
CA THR A 71 10.81 12.71 -11.93
C THR A 71 10.75 11.27 -11.44
N SER A 72 11.65 10.41 -11.92
CA SER A 72 11.83 9.03 -11.47
C SER A 72 12.31 8.92 -10.02
N ASP A 73 13.07 9.89 -9.52
CA ASP A 73 13.56 9.87 -8.14
C ASP A 73 12.45 10.28 -7.16
N VAL A 74 11.51 11.13 -7.62
CA VAL A 74 10.29 11.44 -6.87
C VAL A 74 9.35 10.23 -6.83
N GLU A 75 9.18 9.51 -7.94
CA GLU A 75 8.44 8.23 -7.96
C GLU A 75 9.09 7.19 -7.05
N LYS A 76 10.43 7.10 -7.04
CA LYS A 76 11.18 6.21 -6.14
C LYS A 76 11.06 6.60 -4.67
N VAL A 77 10.95 7.89 -4.37
CA VAL A 77 10.69 8.38 -3.00
C VAL A 77 9.25 8.11 -2.56
N ILE A 78 8.28 8.22 -3.48
CA ILE A 78 6.87 7.86 -3.22
C ILE A 78 6.69 6.33 -3.12
N SER A 79 7.43 5.56 -3.91
CA SER A 79 7.46 4.10 -3.81
C SER A 79 8.14 3.63 -2.54
N ASN A 80 9.13 4.36 -2.01
CA ASN A 80 9.72 4.09 -0.69
C ASN A 80 8.84 4.54 0.48
N LEU A 81 7.82 5.38 0.23
CA LEU A 81 6.74 5.67 1.19
C LEU A 81 5.61 4.64 1.10
N SER A 82 5.53 3.92 -0.02
CA SER A 82 4.63 2.81 -0.23
C SER A 82 5.34 1.53 0.22
N THR A 83 4.67 0.63 0.91
CA THR A 83 5.25 -0.67 1.19
C THR A 83 5.20 -1.48 -0.10
N THR A 84 6.32 -1.54 -0.83
CA THR A 84 6.49 -2.45 -1.98
C THR A 84 7.00 -3.78 -1.49
N ASP A 85 6.30 -4.86 -1.81
CA ASP A 85 6.82 -6.19 -1.56
C ASP A 85 7.83 -6.62 -2.65
N THR A 86 8.95 -7.22 -2.25
CA THR A 86 10.02 -7.69 -3.13
C THR A 86 10.13 -9.22 -3.13
N ILE A 87 9.02 -9.93 -2.90
CA ILE A 87 8.96 -11.39 -2.95
C ILE A 87 9.34 -11.89 -4.36
N PRO A 88 10.21 -12.91 -4.47
CA PRO A 88 10.53 -13.53 -5.75
C PRO A 88 9.28 -14.14 -6.39
N GLU A 89 9.12 -13.92 -7.70
CA GLU A 89 8.05 -14.52 -8.50
C GLU A 89 7.93 -16.03 -8.23
N SER A 90 6.71 -16.51 -8.11
CA SER A 90 6.35 -17.93 -7.96
C SER A 90 6.92 -18.79 -9.09
N ASN A 91 7.29 -18.19 -10.23
CA ASN A 91 7.74 -18.88 -11.44
C ASN A 91 6.74 -19.98 -11.87
N GLY A 92 5.45 -19.73 -11.67
CA GLY A 92 4.37 -20.67 -11.97
C GLY A 92 4.29 -21.87 -11.00
N ALA A 93 4.94 -21.81 -9.85
CA ALA A 93 4.75 -22.79 -8.79
C ALA A 93 3.31 -22.73 -8.27
N ARG A 94 2.69 -23.90 -8.09
CA ARG A 94 1.30 -24.00 -7.62
C ARG A 94 1.07 -25.22 -6.76
N TRP A 95 -0.01 -25.20 -5.99
CA TRP A 95 -0.53 -26.38 -5.30
C TRP A 95 -0.90 -27.50 -6.29
N ALA A 96 -1.01 -28.73 -5.80
CA ALA A 96 -1.46 -29.86 -6.61
C ALA A 96 -2.92 -29.70 -7.08
N GLN A 97 -3.74 -29.06 -6.26
CA GLN A 97 -5.15 -28.76 -6.50
C GLN A 97 -5.42 -27.31 -6.13
N ASN A 98 -6.55 -26.74 -6.55
CA ASN A 98 -6.96 -25.39 -6.19
C ASN A 98 -7.56 -25.31 -4.76
N THR A 99 -6.98 -26.05 -3.83
CA THR A 99 -7.37 -26.07 -2.42
C THR A 99 -6.14 -26.21 -1.54
N ALA A 100 -6.18 -25.59 -0.37
CA ALA A 100 -5.18 -25.71 0.68
C ALA A 100 -5.83 -25.57 2.06
N SER A 101 -5.30 -26.29 3.05
CA SER A 101 -5.62 -26.07 4.45
C SER A 101 -4.85 -24.87 4.99
N ILE A 102 -5.48 -24.09 5.87
CA ILE A 102 -4.88 -22.89 6.44
C ILE A 102 -5.10 -22.81 7.95
N TYR A 103 -4.01 -22.60 8.69
CA TYR A 103 -4.02 -22.35 10.12
C TYR A 103 -3.71 -20.88 10.39
N ILE A 104 -4.55 -20.20 11.18
CA ILE A 104 -4.29 -18.82 11.62
C ILE A 104 -3.56 -18.88 12.95
N GLN A 105 -2.25 -18.61 12.90
CA GLN A 105 -1.37 -18.56 14.08
C GLN A 105 -1.39 -17.20 14.77
N SER A 106 -1.66 -16.12 14.03
CA SER A 106 -1.70 -14.78 14.60
C SER A 106 -2.66 -14.70 15.79
N THR A 107 -2.27 -13.98 16.83
CA THR A 107 -3.10 -13.75 18.02
C THR A 107 -3.65 -12.33 18.08
N ASP A 108 -3.27 -11.45 17.15
CA ASP A 108 -3.79 -10.09 17.06
C ASP A 108 -5.20 -10.09 16.45
N GLU A 109 -6.18 -9.55 17.17
CA GLU A 109 -7.59 -9.60 16.74
C GLU A 109 -7.84 -8.91 15.39
N THR A 110 -7.10 -7.84 15.09
CA THR A 110 -7.27 -7.10 13.82
C THR A 110 -6.75 -7.93 12.65
N LEU A 111 -5.56 -8.52 12.80
CA LEU A 111 -4.97 -9.38 11.77
C LEU A 111 -5.74 -10.69 11.60
N VAL A 112 -6.19 -11.31 12.69
CA VAL A 112 -7.05 -12.50 12.65
C VAL A 112 -8.36 -12.21 11.91
N ALA A 113 -8.99 -11.06 12.16
CA ALA A 113 -10.19 -10.65 11.44
C ALA A 113 -9.89 -10.44 9.94
N ALA A 114 -8.78 -9.78 9.61
CA ALA A 114 -8.38 -9.55 8.22
C ALA A 114 -8.10 -10.86 7.47
N TYR A 115 -7.39 -11.82 8.08
CA TYR A 115 -7.16 -13.14 7.51
C TYR A 115 -8.46 -13.89 7.24
N LYS A 116 -9.37 -13.94 8.23
CA LYS A 116 -10.67 -14.61 8.06
C LYS A 116 -11.50 -14.00 6.93
N GLU A 117 -11.47 -12.67 6.81
CA GLU A 117 -12.17 -11.97 5.74
C GLU A 117 -11.53 -12.24 4.38
N ALA A 118 -10.21 -12.17 4.26
CA ALA A 118 -9.48 -12.46 3.02
C ALA A 118 -9.69 -13.92 2.55
N ILE A 119 -9.59 -14.90 3.46
CA ILE A 119 -9.92 -16.31 3.22
C ILE A 119 -11.36 -16.43 2.69
N THR A 120 -12.30 -15.77 3.36
CA THR A 120 -13.71 -15.78 2.96
C THR A 120 -13.90 -15.17 1.57
N ASN A 121 -13.21 -14.09 1.25
CA ASN A 121 -13.32 -13.40 -0.03
C ASN A 121 -12.74 -14.24 -1.17
N TRP A 122 -11.55 -14.84 -1.00
CA TRP A 122 -11.01 -15.81 -1.95
C TRP A 122 -11.95 -17.00 -2.15
N ASN A 123 -12.44 -17.62 -1.06
CA ASN A 123 -13.36 -18.75 -1.15
C ASN A 123 -14.66 -18.41 -1.90
N LYS A 124 -15.19 -17.20 -1.74
CA LYS A 124 -16.39 -16.72 -2.45
C LYS A 124 -16.19 -16.63 -3.96
N THR A 125 -14.96 -16.45 -4.44
CA THR A 125 -14.67 -16.44 -5.89
C THR A 125 -14.87 -17.81 -6.53
N GLY A 126 -14.68 -18.88 -5.77
CA GLY A 126 -14.68 -20.26 -6.27
C GLY A 126 -13.42 -20.64 -7.06
N ALA A 127 -12.45 -19.74 -7.23
CA ALA A 127 -11.23 -20.03 -7.97
C ALA A 127 -10.23 -20.87 -7.17
N PHE A 128 -10.10 -20.60 -5.88
CA PHE A 128 -9.29 -21.36 -4.92
C PHE A 128 -10.05 -21.49 -3.59
N ILE A 129 -9.94 -22.66 -2.95
CA ILE A 129 -10.64 -22.96 -1.69
C ILE A 129 -9.64 -23.17 -0.54
N PHE A 130 -9.67 -22.26 0.41
CA PHE A 130 -8.99 -22.39 1.68
C PHE A 130 -9.89 -23.08 2.71
N THR A 131 -9.37 -24.11 3.38
CA THR A 131 -10.06 -24.80 4.48
C THR A 131 -9.37 -24.51 5.80
N LEU A 132 -10.07 -23.84 6.74
CA LEU A 132 -9.51 -23.59 8.07
C LEU A 132 -9.23 -24.90 8.81
N THR A 133 -8.07 -24.99 9.44
CA THR A 133 -7.69 -26.08 10.36
C THR A 133 -7.24 -25.48 11.70
N ASP A 134 -7.41 -26.25 12.77
CA ASP A 134 -6.91 -25.92 14.12
C ASP A 134 -5.54 -26.57 14.41
N ASP A 135 -5.06 -27.44 13.51
CA ASP A 135 -3.78 -28.12 13.63
C ASP A 135 -2.72 -27.48 12.73
N ALA A 136 -1.83 -26.69 13.35
CA ALA A 136 -0.73 -26.03 12.66
C ALA A 136 0.28 -27.02 12.03
N SER A 137 0.40 -28.24 12.56
CA SER A 137 1.42 -29.20 12.11
C SER A 137 1.09 -29.87 10.78
N THR A 138 -0.18 -29.81 10.37
CA THR A 138 -0.70 -30.42 9.14
C THR A 138 -1.26 -29.38 8.17
N ALA A 139 -1.20 -28.10 8.51
CA ALA A 139 -1.67 -27.02 7.64
C ALA A 139 -0.72 -26.81 6.45
N ASP A 140 -1.29 -26.67 5.25
CA ASP A 140 -0.53 -26.32 4.05
C ASP A 140 -0.05 -24.86 4.11
N ILE A 141 -0.85 -23.99 4.74
CA ILE A 141 -0.56 -22.57 4.89
C ILE A 141 -0.65 -22.18 6.36
N VAL A 142 0.35 -21.44 6.85
CA VAL A 142 0.32 -20.82 8.17
C VAL A 142 0.23 -19.31 8.02
N ALA A 143 -0.89 -18.74 8.44
CA ALA A 143 -1.14 -17.31 8.47
C ALA A 143 -0.72 -16.74 9.84
N THR A 144 0.41 -16.04 9.86
CA THR A 144 1.07 -15.53 11.06
C THR A 144 1.39 -14.04 10.91
N ASP A 145 2.14 -13.48 11.84
CA ASP A 145 2.51 -12.08 11.83
C ASP A 145 3.90 -11.85 12.40
N TYR A 146 4.48 -10.71 12.05
CA TYR A 146 5.76 -10.25 12.56
C TYR A 146 5.72 -8.74 12.75
N SER A 147 6.79 -8.16 13.29
CA SER A 147 6.90 -6.71 13.48
C SER A 147 8.33 -6.28 13.21
N ASP A 148 8.59 -5.78 12.01
CA ASP A 148 9.90 -5.27 11.62
C ASP A 148 9.77 -3.99 10.79
N ALA A 149 10.37 -2.91 11.28
CA ALA A 149 10.43 -1.61 10.62
C ALA A 149 11.42 -1.56 9.45
N ASN A 150 12.37 -2.51 9.40
CA ASN A 150 13.36 -2.60 8.33
C ASN A 150 12.87 -3.43 7.14
N SER A 151 11.79 -4.19 7.33
CA SER A 151 11.07 -4.82 6.23
C SER A 151 10.45 -3.72 5.36
N GLN A 152 10.52 -3.86 4.04
CA GLN A 152 9.92 -2.91 3.10
C GLN A 152 8.46 -3.27 2.75
N ALA A 153 7.98 -4.41 3.26
CA ALA A 153 6.68 -4.97 2.90
C ALA A 153 5.71 -4.95 4.10
N ALA A 154 4.42 -4.75 3.77
CA ALA A 154 3.32 -4.79 4.73
C ALA A 154 2.85 -6.23 5.01
N GLY A 155 3.12 -7.15 4.10
CA GLY A 155 3.00 -8.59 4.28
C GLY A 155 4.13 -9.29 3.52
N LEU A 156 4.23 -10.61 3.69
CA LEU A 156 5.13 -11.49 2.96
C LEU A 156 4.47 -12.87 2.83
N ALA A 157 4.73 -13.56 1.72
CA ALA A 157 4.37 -14.97 1.52
C ALA A 157 5.61 -15.82 1.23
N ASP A 158 6.12 -16.51 2.25
CA ASP A 158 7.30 -17.36 2.13
C ASP A 158 6.89 -18.77 1.69
N SER A 159 7.08 -19.06 0.39
CA SER A 159 6.68 -20.33 -0.21
C SER A 159 7.80 -21.37 -0.22
N GLN A 160 7.48 -22.59 0.19
CA GLN A 160 8.30 -23.78 -0.01
C GLN A 160 7.79 -24.56 -1.22
N THR A 161 8.69 -24.88 -2.14
CA THR A 161 8.35 -25.58 -3.38
C THR A 161 9.21 -26.83 -3.57
N ASN A 162 8.57 -27.89 -4.08
CA ASN A 162 9.28 -29.05 -4.58
C ASN A 162 9.87 -28.70 -5.95
N VAL A 163 11.19 -28.52 -5.99
CA VAL A 163 11.94 -28.12 -7.19
C VAL A 163 11.80 -29.07 -8.39
N LEU A 164 11.46 -30.35 -8.16
CA LEU A 164 11.32 -31.33 -9.24
C LEU A 164 9.94 -31.27 -9.90
N THR A 165 8.90 -30.95 -9.12
CA THR A 165 7.50 -30.97 -9.60
C THR A 165 6.91 -29.58 -9.78
N ASN A 166 7.67 -28.53 -9.39
CA ASN A 166 7.23 -27.15 -9.30
C ASN A 166 5.93 -27.00 -8.48
N ARG A 167 5.82 -27.76 -7.39
CA ARG A 167 4.63 -27.75 -6.52
C ARG A 167 4.91 -27.08 -5.20
N ILE A 168 4.02 -26.17 -4.82
CA ILE A 168 4.00 -25.60 -3.48
C ILE A 168 3.71 -26.73 -2.50
N THR A 169 4.46 -26.78 -1.41
CA THR A 169 4.31 -27.77 -0.34
C THR A 169 3.97 -27.14 1.00
N HIS A 170 4.34 -25.87 1.21
CA HIS A 170 4.03 -25.10 2.41
C HIS A 170 4.15 -23.61 2.12
N VAL A 171 3.34 -22.76 2.74
CA VAL A 171 3.54 -21.29 2.69
C VAL A 171 3.34 -20.69 4.08
N ASP A 172 4.28 -19.87 4.52
CA ASP A 172 4.05 -18.95 5.64
C ASP A 172 3.60 -17.59 5.10
N VAL A 173 2.36 -17.23 5.39
CA VAL A 173 1.82 -15.89 5.10
C VAL A 173 1.98 -15.02 6.33
N LYS A 174 2.68 -13.89 6.23
CA LYS A 174 3.11 -13.08 7.37
C LYS A 174 2.67 -11.64 7.17
N LEU A 175 1.78 -11.13 8.02
CA LEU A 175 1.43 -9.71 8.03
C LEU A 175 2.36 -8.92 8.97
N ASN A 176 2.81 -7.74 8.53
CA ASN A 176 3.72 -6.91 9.30
C ASN A 176 2.97 -5.92 10.19
N ARG A 177 2.89 -6.22 11.48
CA ARG A 177 2.24 -5.39 12.50
C ARG A 177 2.80 -3.97 12.55
N TYR A 178 4.09 -3.78 12.27
CA TYR A 178 4.72 -2.47 12.36
C TYR A 178 4.06 -1.45 11.44
N PHE A 179 3.67 -1.86 10.22
CA PHE A 179 2.98 -0.99 9.26
C PHE A 179 1.47 -1.05 9.41
N LEU A 180 0.91 -2.25 9.56
CA LEU A 180 -0.53 -2.48 9.45
C LEU A 180 -1.32 -2.01 10.69
N LEU A 181 -0.70 -2.03 11.87
CA LEU A 181 -1.37 -1.69 13.13
C LEU A 181 -0.95 -0.33 13.69
N ASN A 182 0.08 0.30 13.11
CA ASN A 182 0.49 1.64 13.51
C ASN A 182 -0.34 2.69 12.76
N SER A 183 -1.09 3.50 13.52
CA SER A 183 -1.97 4.54 12.98
C SER A 183 -1.23 5.60 12.15
N ASP A 184 0.08 5.77 12.34
CA ASP A 184 0.89 6.72 11.55
C ASP A 184 0.92 6.36 10.06
N PHE A 185 0.75 5.08 9.70
CA PHE A 185 0.72 4.62 8.30
C PHE A 185 -0.70 4.60 7.70
N GLY A 186 -1.73 4.87 8.49
CA GLY A 186 -3.11 5.07 8.01
C GLY A 186 -3.74 3.85 7.32
N TYR A 187 -3.33 2.63 7.69
CA TYR A 187 -4.01 1.42 7.23
C TYR A 187 -5.42 1.34 7.83
N THR A 188 -6.42 1.28 6.97
CA THR A 188 -7.79 0.94 7.37
C THR A 188 -7.93 -0.57 7.43
N HIS A 189 -8.92 -1.09 8.17
CA HIS A 189 -9.23 -2.53 8.16
C HIS A 189 -9.33 -3.10 6.74
N LYS A 190 -10.00 -2.38 5.82
CA LYS A 190 -10.08 -2.76 4.40
C LYS A 190 -8.70 -2.89 3.74
N ARG A 191 -7.75 -1.98 4.01
CA ARG A 191 -6.39 -2.09 3.45
C ARG A 191 -5.61 -3.25 4.07
N ILE A 192 -5.86 -3.57 5.33
CA ILE A 192 -5.27 -4.76 5.98
C ILE A 192 -5.83 -6.04 5.34
N VAL A 193 -7.15 -6.10 5.11
CA VAL A 193 -7.80 -7.19 4.37
C VAL A 193 -7.21 -7.33 2.98
N ASN A 194 -7.11 -6.25 2.21
CA ASN A 194 -6.49 -6.29 0.87
C ASN A 194 -5.03 -6.79 0.93
N THR A 195 -4.27 -6.43 1.97
CA THR A 195 -2.90 -6.95 2.16
C THR A 195 -2.93 -8.46 2.40
N ALA A 196 -3.82 -8.94 3.28
CA ALA A 196 -3.99 -10.38 3.49
C ALA A 196 -4.45 -11.11 2.22
N GLU A 197 -5.34 -10.51 1.42
CA GLU A 197 -5.77 -11.06 0.13
C GLU A 197 -4.60 -11.16 -0.85
N HIS A 198 -3.74 -10.14 -0.89
CA HIS A 198 -2.52 -10.12 -1.71
C HIS A 198 -1.55 -11.23 -1.33
N GLU A 199 -1.21 -11.36 -0.04
CA GLU A 199 -0.29 -12.42 0.40
C GLU A 199 -0.88 -13.82 0.20
N LEU A 200 -2.20 -13.98 0.39
CA LEU A 200 -2.89 -15.22 0.04
C LEU A 200 -2.87 -15.48 -1.48
N GLY A 201 -2.89 -14.43 -2.30
CA GLY A 201 -2.68 -14.49 -3.74
C GLY A 201 -1.31 -15.07 -4.11
N HIS A 202 -0.25 -14.63 -3.43
CA HIS A 202 1.07 -15.25 -3.56
C HIS A 202 1.06 -16.71 -3.06
N ALA A 203 0.38 -16.98 -1.94
CA ALA A 203 0.29 -18.33 -1.40
C ALA A 203 -0.43 -19.32 -2.33
N ILE A 204 -1.27 -18.85 -3.26
CA ILE A 204 -1.91 -19.68 -4.29
C ILE A 204 -1.14 -19.69 -5.62
N GLY A 205 0.02 -19.03 -5.68
CA GLY A 205 0.91 -19.03 -6.85
C GLY A 205 0.65 -17.91 -7.84
N LEU A 206 0.00 -16.80 -7.44
CA LEU A 206 -0.05 -15.59 -8.26
C LEU A 206 1.24 -14.76 -8.10
N ASP A 207 1.69 -14.21 -9.22
CA ASP A 207 2.76 -13.21 -9.26
C ASP A 207 2.17 -11.80 -9.23
N HIS A 208 3.04 -10.80 -9.03
CA HIS A 208 2.62 -9.40 -9.14
C HIS A 208 2.05 -9.06 -10.52
N ASP A 209 1.02 -8.23 -10.56
CA ASP A 209 0.50 -7.62 -11.78
C ASP A 209 0.28 -6.11 -11.59
N ASP A 210 1.35 -5.35 -11.79
CA ASP A 210 1.32 -3.89 -11.74
C ASP A 210 0.72 -3.26 -13.02
N SER A 211 0.42 -4.06 -14.04
CA SER A 211 -0.14 -3.57 -15.31
C SER A 211 -1.66 -3.41 -15.27
N LYS A 212 -2.32 -3.93 -14.24
CA LYS A 212 -3.77 -3.95 -14.07
C LYS A 212 -4.17 -3.41 -12.70
N THR A 213 -5.44 -3.05 -12.57
CA THR A 213 -6.08 -2.98 -11.25
C THR A 213 -6.27 -4.41 -10.77
N SER A 214 -5.52 -4.79 -9.74
CA SER A 214 -5.39 -6.17 -9.27
C SER A 214 -5.08 -6.17 -7.78
N VAL A 215 -5.50 -7.22 -7.06
CA VAL A 215 -5.03 -7.44 -5.69
C VAL A 215 -3.53 -7.71 -5.64
N MET A 216 -2.95 -8.19 -6.74
CA MET A 216 -1.53 -8.50 -6.90
C MET A 216 -0.67 -7.30 -7.34
N GLN A 217 -1.16 -6.07 -7.19
CA GLN A 217 -0.27 -4.91 -7.32
C GLN A 217 0.78 -4.93 -6.19
N SER A 218 2.04 -4.72 -6.55
CA SER A 218 3.17 -4.76 -5.62
C SER A 218 3.12 -3.67 -4.54
N ALA A 219 2.34 -2.61 -4.76
CA ALA A 219 2.30 -1.43 -3.89
C ALA A 219 0.89 -1.11 -3.35
N GLY A 220 0.84 -0.86 -2.04
CA GLY A 220 -0.15 -0.01 -1.41
C GLY A 220 -1.49 -0.65 -1.03
N SER A 221 -1.73 -1.93 -1.37
CA SER A 221 -2.91 -2.70 -0.94
C SER A 221 -4.24 -1.95 -1.18
N TYR A 222 -4.32 -1.20 -2.27
CA TYR A 222 -5.46 -0.31 -2.55
C TYR A 222 -6.67 -1.06 -3.13
N TYR A 223 -6.41 -2.19 -3.77
CA TYR A 223 -7.42 -3.02 -4.42
C TYR A 223 -7.49 -4.36 -3.70
N GLY A 224 -8.72 -4.87 -3.54
CA GLY A 224 -8.93 -6.28 -3.16
C GLY A 224 -9.03 -7.15 -4.42
N ILE A 225 -9.46 -8.40 -4.28
CA ILE A 225 -9.56 -9.36 -5.40
C ILE A 225 -10.39 -8.80 -6.57
N GLN A 226 -9.81 -8.83 -7.77
CA GLN A 226 -10.42 -8.41 -9.03
C GLN A 226 -10.66 -9.60 -9.97
N GLN A 227 -11.46 -9.41 -11.02
CA GLN A 227 -11.76 -10.47 -11.98
C GLN A 227 -10.50 -11.01 -12.68
N VAL A 228 -9.50 -10.16 -12.95
CA VAL A 228 -8.23 -10.58 -13.55
C VAL A 228 -7.48 -11.58 -12.66
N ASP A 229 -7.57 -11.41 -11.34
CA ASP A 229 -6.93 -12.30 -10.37
C ASP A 229 -7.63 -13.67 -10.40
N ILE A 230 -8.97 -13.67 -10.39
CA ILE A 230 -9.82 -14.87 -10.47
C ILE A 230 -9.54 -15.66 -11.76
N ASP A 231 -9.51 -14.97 -12.90
CA ASP A 231 -9.23 -15.59 -14.21
C ASP A 231 -7.82 -16.21 -14.25
N THR A 232 -6.85 -15.53 -13.63
CA THR A 232 -5.46 -16.02 -13.54
C THR A 232 -5.36 -17.27 -12.68
N VAL A 233 -6.05 -17.33 -11.53
CA VAL A 233 -6.13 -18.53 -10.69
C VAL A 233 -6.78 -19.68 -11.47
N HIS A 234 -7.90 -19.43 -12.15
CA HIS A 234 -8.54 -20.49 -12.95
C HIS A 234 -7.60 -21.02 -14.04
N ALA A 235 -6.86 -20.15 -14.73
CA ALA A 235 -5.88 -20.57 -15.73
C ALA A 235 -4.74 -21.39 -15.11
N LEU A 236 -4.24 -20.99 -13.94
CA LEU A 236 -3.17 -21.68 -13.22
C LEU A 236 -3.57 -23.10 -12.81
N TYR A 237 -4.84 -23.31 -12.45
CA TYR A 237 -5.37 -24.59 -11.96
C TYR A 237 -6.21 -25.38 -12.96
N ALA A 238 -6.26 -24.97 -14.24
CA ALA A 238 -7.04 -25.65 -15.27
C ALA A 238 -6.52 -27.06 -15.66
N ASN A 239 -5.34 -27.47 -15.16
CA ASN A 239 -4.66 -28.72 -15.51
C ASN A 239 -4.21 -29.53 -14.29
#